data_AF-A0A3R9M3C5-F1
#
_entry.id   AF-A0A3R9M3C5-F1
#
_cell.length_a   1.000
_cell.length_b   1.000
_cell.length_c   1.000
_cell.angle_alpha   90.00
_cell.angle_beta   90.00
_cell.angle_gamma   90.00
#
_symmetry.space_group_name_H-M   'P 1'
#
loop_
_entity.id
_entity.type
_entity.pdbx_description
1 polymer ?
#
loop_
_entity_poly.entity_id
_entity_poly.type
_entity_poly.pdbx_seq_one_letter_code
_entity_poly.pdbx_strand_id
1 'polypeptide(L)'
;MEYKPIHYYLRYVENIELRKIKTYIKSNETEELLSLKEKILILKLHELFDNYDKRKIGLEKFLGIDKVDGEDYFEKSLKLFEPYFVSKNQQESLKKAIKKIKKLKERENYNFLESFRRDKIEERLRKILWHVIPTKKNFRYMLIGEKNDSESFFYFSGINDLKTYSKFLGTSEENIGKLQPLDGELMDGELIRLTKKLCSKKINISKLDSEHEQLQKELAEYYFIAEFYYLG
;
A
#
# COMPACT_ATOMS: atom_id res chain seq x y z
N MET A 1 21.08 -1.45 22.12
CA MET A 1 20.83 -2.82 22.64
C MET A 1 19.44 -3.21 22.20
N GLU A 2 19.33 -4.35 21.53
CA GLU A 2 18.14 -4.77 20.78
C GLU A 2 16.98 -5.08 21.72
N TYR A 3 15.90 -4.31 21.61
CA TYR A 3 14.59 -4.68 22.16
C TYR A 3 13.99 -5.83 21.33
N LYS A 4 14.66 -6.99 21.28
CA LYS A 4 14.23 -8.17 20.54
C LYS A 4 12.75 -8.52 20.79
N PRO A 5 12.23 -8.42 22.03
CA PRO A 5 10.81 -8.69 22.28
C PRO A 5 9.86 -7.67 21.62
N ILE A 6 10.21 -6.38 21.62
CA ILE A 6 9.43 -5.33 20.96
C ILE A 6 9.49 -5.53 19.44
N HIS A 7 10.67 -5.85 18.90
CA HIS A 7 10.86 -6.16 17.49
C HIS A 7 9.89 -7.25 17.00
N TYR A 8 9.83 -8.40 17.67
CA TYR A 8 8.95 -9.50 17.25
C TYR A 8 7.45 -9.16 17.38
N TYR A 9 7.05 -8.37 18.37
CA TYR A 9 5.67 -7.87 18.44
C TYR A 9 5.35 -6.94 17.26
N LEU A 10 6.22 -5.96 16.98
CA LEU A 10 6.04 -5.02 15.88
C LEU A 10 6.03 -5.75 14.54
N ARG A 11 6.94 -6.71 14.33
CA ARG A 11 6.95 -7.61 13.16
C ARG A 11 5.64 -8.37 12.99
N TYR A 12 5.11 -8.92 14.07
CA TYR A 12 3.81 -9.58 14.03
C TYR A 12 2.68 -8.64 13.57
N VAL A 13 2.61 -7.43 14.13
CA VAL A 13 1.58 -6.44 13.76
C VAL A 13 1.76 -5.98 12.32
N GLU A 14 3.00 -5.74 11.90
CA GLU A 14 3.33 -5.34 10.54
C GLU A 14 2.96 -6.41 9.50
N ASN A 15 3.26 -7.69 9.78
CA ASN A 15 2.86 -8.79 8.90
C ASN A 15 1.32 -8.92 8.80
N ILE A 16 0.55 -8.51 9.82
CA ILE A 16 -0.91 -8.45 9.70
C ILE A 16 -1.32 -7.41 8.65
N GLU A 17 -0.76 -6.21 8.70
CA GLU A 17 -1.10 -5.14 7.76
C GLU A 17 -0.64 -5.48 6.33
N LEU A 18 0.57 -6.02 6.16
CA LEU A 18 1.07 -6.49 4.86
C LEU A 18 0.19 -7.60 4.28
N ARG A 19 -0.28 -8.55 5.11
CA ARG A 19 -1.26 -9.56 4.65
C ARG A 19 -2.57 -8.95 4.20
N LYS A 20 -3.11 -7.97 4.92
CA LYS A 20 -4.34 -7.26 4.50
C LYS A 20 -4.14 -6.57 3.15
N ILE A 21 -2.99 -5.93 2.94
CA ILE A 21 -2.63 -5.29 1.66
C ILE A 21 -2.56 -6.34 0.55
N LYS A 22 -1.82 -7.43 0.77
CA LYS A 22 -1.69 -8.55 -0.19
C LYS A 22 -3.04 -9.17 -0.54
N THR A 23 -3.88 -9.46 0.44
CA THR A 23 -5.21 -10.03 0.21
C THR A 23 -6.07 -9.10 -0.63
N TYR A 24 -6.06 -7.80 -0.33
CA TYR A 24 -6.79 -6.79 -1.10
C TYR A 24 -6.31 -6.75 -2.56
N ILE A 25 -5.00 -6.74 -2.78
CA ILE A 25 -4.43 -6.76 -4.13
C ILE A 25 -4.90 -8.00 -4.89
N LYS A 26 -4.70 -9.19 -4.32
CA LYS A 26 -5.06 -10.47 -4.95
C LYS A 26 -6.56 -10.56 -5.25
N SER A 27 -7.42 -10.08 -4.36
CA SER A 27 -8.87 -10.11 -4.59
C SER A 27 -9.33 -9.25 -5.77
N ASN A 28 -8.51 -8.28 -6.19
CA ASN A 28 -8.80 -7.38 -7.31
C ASN A 28 -8.02 -7.76 -8.60
N GLU A 29 -7.22 -8.83 -8.58
CA GLU A 29 -6.51 -9.36 -9.76
C GLU A 29 -7.34 -10.40 -10.52
N THR A 30 -8.62 -10.12 -10.74
CA THR A 30 -9.52 -10.99 -11.52
C THR A 30 -9.78 -10.37 -12.90
N GLU A 31 -10.25 -11.18 -13.85
CA GLU A 31 -10.70 -10.65 -15.16
C GLU A 31 -11.91 -9.71 -15.03
N GLU A 32 -12.65 -9.85 -13.92
CA GLU A 32 -13.93 -9.18 -13.67
C GLU A 32 -13.79 -7.82 -12.97
N LEU A 33 -12.65 -7.57 -12.32
CA LEU A 33 -12.39 -6.34 -11.56
C LEU A 33 -11.11 -5.68 -12.04
N LEU A 34 -11.08 -4.35 -12.07
CA LEU A 34 -9.83 -3.62 -12.28
C LEU A 34 -8.90 -3.80 -11.08
N SER A 35 -7.65 -4.13 -11.34
CA SER A 35 -6.62 -4.17 -10.31
C SER A 35 -6.25 -2.75 -9.85
N LEU A 36 -5.61 -2.63 -8.68
CA LEU A 36 -5.17 -1.34 -8.17
C LEU A 36 -4.23 -0.62 -9.16
N LYS A 37 -3.32 -1.37 -9.80
CA LYS A 37 -2.40 -0.86 -10.82
C LYS A 37 -3.16 -0.33 -12.04
N GLU A 38 -4.13 -1.09 -12.54
CA GLU A 38 -4.97 -0.67 -13.68
C GLU A 38 -5.73 0.61 -13.35
N LYS A 39 -6.31 0.70 -12.14
CA LYS A 39 -7.03 1.89 -11.70
C LYS A 39 -6.14 3.12 -11.69
N ILE A 40 -4.94 3.01 -11.15
CA ILE A 40 -4.00 4.13 -11.00
C ILE A 40 -3.50 4.62 -12.36
N LEU A 41 -3.17 3.71 -13.28
CA LEU A 41 -2.73 4.08 -14.63
C LEU A 41 -3.81 4.89 -15.37
N ILE A 42 -5.07 4.51 -15.20
CA ILE A 42 -6.20 5.15 -15.87
C ILE A 42 -6.53 6.49 -15.22
N LEU A 43 -6.51 6.58 -13.89
CA LEU A 43 -6.65 7.85 -13.19
C LEU A 43 -5.53 8.82 -13.57
N LYS A 44 -4.30 8.33 -13.74
CA LYS A 44 -3.18 9.17 -14.15
C LYS A 44 -3.32 9.68 -15.59
N LEU A 45 -3.76 8.81 -16.50
CA LEU A 45 -4.06 9.21 -17.88
C LEU A 45 -5.17 10.27 -17.91
N HIS A 46 -6.21 10.08 -17.09
CA HIS A 46 -7.31 11.04 -16.93
C HIS A 46 -6.81 12.38 -16.39
N GLU A 47 -6.01 12.37 -15.32
CA GLU A 47 -5.43 13.57 -14.72
C GLU A 47 -4.60 14.39 -15.72
N LEU A 48 -3.72 13.73 -16.48
CA LEU A 48 -2.90 14.38 -17.51
C LEU A 48 -3.78 15.02 -18.58
N PHE A 49 -4.83 14.33 -19.01
CA PHE A 49 -5.75 14.84 -20.02
C PHE A 49 -6.61 15.99 -19.48
N ASP A 50 -7.11 15.89 -18.25
CA ASP A 50 -7.89 16.93 -17.57
C ASP A 50 -7.07 18.23 -17.38
N ASN A 51 -5.77 18.09 -17.08
CA ASN A 51 -4.85 19.23 -16.98
C ASN A 51 -4.51 19.86 -18.34
N TYR A 52 -4.57 19.08 -19.42
CA TYR A 52 -4.30 19.55 -20.79
C TYR A 52 -5.53 20.19 -21.44
N ASP A 53 -6.72 19.60 -21.28
CA ASP A 53 -7.95 20.09 -21.90
C ASP A 53 -8.61 21.17 -21.03
N LYS A 54 -8.73 22.39 -21.57
CA LYS A 54 -9.35 23.54 -20.87
C LYS A 54 -10.78 23.28 -20.40
N ARG A 55 -11.48 22.31 -21.00
CA ARG A 55 -12.88 21.98 -20.68
C ARG A 55 -13.04 21.20 -19.38
N LYS A 56 -11.95 20.67 -18.81
CA LYS A 56 -11.95 19.79 -17.62
C LYS A 56 -12.92 18.62 -17.74
N ILE A 57 -12.54 17.62 -18.53
CA ILE A 57 -13.40 16.49 -18.87
C ILE A 57 -13.51 15.55 -17.66
N GLY A 58 -14.72 15.42 -17.10
CA GLY A 58 -15.00 14.48 -16.02
C GLY A 58 -14.73 13.02 -16.38
N LEU A 59 -14.51 12.18 -15.35
CA LEU A 59 -14.09 10.78 -15.54
C LEU A 59 -15.10 9.95 -16.33
N GLU A 60 -16.41 10.17 -16.17
CA GLU A 60 -17.46 9.44 -16.89
C GLU A 60 -17.38 9.68 -18.40
N LYS A 61 -17.23 10.95 -18.77
CA LYS A 61 -17.08 11.38 -20.17
C LYS A 61 -15.73 10.94 -20.73
N PHE A 62 -14.67 11.00 -19.93
CA PHE A 62 -13.35 10.49 -20.29
C PHE A 62 -13.36 8.98 -20.57
N LEU A 63 -14.07 8.23 -19.73
CA LEU A 63 -14.30 6.80 -19.93
C LEU A 63 -15.35 6.53 -21.01
N GLY A 64 -15.96 7.52 -21.65
CA GLY A 64 -16.98 7.32 -22.68
C GLY A 64 -18.22 6.57 -22.20
N ILE A 65 -18.54 6.67 -20.90
CA ILE A 65 -19.80 6.23 -20.31
C ILE A 65 -20.90 7.20 -20.76
N ASP A 66 -20.63 8.50 -20.63
CA ASP A 66 -21.48 9.57 -21.15
C ASP A 66 -21.04 9.99 -22.56
N LYS A 67 -21.73 9.45 -23.58
CA LYS A 67 -21.49 9.76 -24.99
C LYS A 67 -22.21 11.03 -25.43
N VAL A 68 -21.84 12.18 -24.87
CA VAL A 68 -22.50 13.47 -25.19
C VAL A 68 -22.03 14.04 -26.54
N ASP A 69 -20.74 13.85 -26.90
CA ASP A 69 -20.14 14.57 -28.04
C ASP A 69 -19.54 13.64 -29.12
N GLY A 70 -19.69 12.32 -28.99
CA GLY A 70 -19.10 11.33 -29.92
C GLY A 70 -17.55 11.25 -29.91
N GLU A 71 -16.88 12.07 -29.11
CA GLU A 71 -15.42 12.06 -29.00
C GLU A 71 -14.91 10.92 -28.10
N ASP A 72 -13.92 10.17 -28.60
CA ASP A 72 -13.17 9.19 -27.79
C ASP A 72 -11.99 9.88 -27.10
N TYR A 73 -12.26 10.48 -25.94
CA TYR A 73 -11.25 11.10 -25.08
C TYR A 73 -10.19 10.11 -24.59
N PHE A 74 -10.54 8.83 -24.50
CA PHE A 74 -9.66 7.76 -24.05
C PHE A 74 -8.58 7.47 -25.11
N GLU A 75 -8.97 7.37 -26.39
CA GLU A 75 -8.03 7.18 -27.50
C GLU A 75 -7.20 8.44 -27.77
N LYS A 76 -7.83 9.63 -27.66
CA LYS A 76 -7.12 10.91 -27.79
C LYS A 76 -6.03 11.08 -26.73
N SER A 77 -6.37 10.84 -25.46
CA SER A 77 -5.40 10.94 -24.36
C SER A 77 -4.26 9.94 -24.49
N LEU A 78 -4.54 8.72 -24.93
CA LEU A 78 -3.51 7.71 -25.17
C LEU A 78 -2.47 8.20 -26.18
N LYS A 79 -2.90 8.77 -27.32
CA LYS A 79 -1.98 9.30 -28.33
C LYS A 79 -1.14 10.47 -27.82
N LEU A 80 -1.72 11.34 -27.00
CA LEU A 80 -1.03 12.52 -26.47
C LEU A 80 0.01 12.16 -25.40
N PHE A 81 -0.32 11.22 -24.52
CA PHE A 81 0.51 10.91 -23.34
C PHE A 81 1.27 9.59 -23.43
N GLU A 82 1.20 8.86 -24.54
CA GLU A 82 2.00 7.64 -24.76
C GLU A 82 3.50 7.85 -24.44
N PRO A 83 4.18 8.94 -24.91
CA PRO A 83 5.59 9.16 -24.59
C PRO A 83 5.88 9.25 -23.08
N TYR A 84 4.95 9.81 -22.32
CA TYR A 84 5.06 9.89 -20.86
C TYR A 84 5.03 8.49 -20.23
N PHE A 85 4.08 7.63 -20.61
CA PHE A 85 3.99 6.26 -20.08
C PHE A 85 5.13 5.36 -20.58
N VAL A 86 5.68 5.62 -21.77
CA VAL A 86 6.92 4.98 -22.25
C VAL A 86 8.09 5.35 -21.35
N SER A 87 8.29 6.63 -21.05
CA SER A 87 9.40 7.10 -20.20
C SER A 87 9.36 6.53 -18.77
N LYS A 88 8.16 6.21 -18.28
CA LYS A 88 7.92 5.62 -16.95
C LYS A 88 7.89 4.09 -16.95
N ASN A 89 8.11 3.45 -18.10
CA ASN A 89 8.03 1.99 -18.28
C ASN A 89 6.67 1.39 -17.88
N GLN A 90 5.57 2.09 -18.20
CA GLN A 90 4.20 1.68 -17.88
C GLN A 90 3.32 1.45 -19.12
N GLN A 91 3.83 1.69 -20.34
CA GLN A 91 3.06 1.62 -21.59
C GLN A 91 2.35 0.27 -21.78
N GLU A 92 3.03 -0.86 -21.58
CA GLU A 92 2.40 -2.18 -21.71
C GLU A 92 1.30 -2.41 -20.67
N SER A 93 1.54 -1.97 -19.43
CA SER A 93 0.56 -2.07 -18.35
C SER A 93 -0.67 -1.21 -18.63
N LEU A 94 -0.48 -0.01 -19.19
CA LEU A 94 -1.55 0.88 -19.61
C LEU A 94 -2.37 0.23 -20.75
N LYS A 95 -1.72 -0.31 -21.78
CA LYS A 95 -2.39 -1.02 -22.89
C LYS A 95 -3.25 -2.19 -22.38
N LYS A 96 -2.75 -2.96 -21.40
CA LYS A 96 -3.52 -4.03 -20.74
C LYS A 96 -4.73 -3.48 -19.98
N ALA A 97 -4.55 -2.42 -19.19
CA ALA A 97 -5.63 -1.77 -18.44
C ALA A 97 -6.75 -1.25 -19.39
N ILE A 98 -6.36 -0.59 -20.48
CA ILE A 98 -7.26 -0.08 -21.53
C ILE A 98 -8.06 -1.22 -22.16
N LYS A 99 -7.39 -2.31 -22.55
CA LYS A 99 -8.07 -3.48 -23.13
C LYS A 99 -9.09 -4.07 -22.16
N LYS A 100 -8.75 -4.12 -20.87
CA LYS A 100 -9.66 -4.62 -19.84
C LYS A 100 -10.84 -3.68 -19.60
N ILE A 101 -10.64 -2.36 -19.57
CA ILE A 101 -11.74 -1.39 -19.50
C ILE A 101 -12.69 -1.55 -20.68
N LYS A 102 -12.17 -1.68 -21.92
CA LYS A 102 -13.00 -1.90 -23.11
C LYS A 102 -13.89 -3.14 -22.95
N LYS A 103 -13.35 -4.25 -22.44
CA LYS A 103 -14.13 -5.46 -22.10
C LYS A 103 -15.16 -5.25 -20.98
N LEU A 104 -14.79 -4.52 -19.92
CA LEU A 104 -15.68 -4.29 -18.78
C LEU A 104 -16.85 -3.37 -19.13
N LYS A 105 -16.69 -2.47 -20.11
CA LYS A 105 -17.77 -1.61 -20.61
C LYS A 105 -18.89 -2.38 -21.32
N GLU A 106 -18.58 -3.53 -21.90
CA GLU A 106 -19.58 -4.41 -22.51
C GLU A 106 -20.46 -5.11 -21.45
N ARG A 107 -20.10 -5.03 -20.17
CA ARG A 107 -20.86 -5.60 -19.05
C ARG A 107 -21.78 -4.53 -18.47
N GLU A 108 -23.09 -4.76 -18.52
CA GLU A 108 -24.12 -3.81 -18.07
C GLU A 108 -24.00 -3.43 -16.57
N ASN A 109 -23.42 -4.29 -15.74
CA ASN A 109 -23.43 -4.13 -14.27
C ASN A 109 -22.10 -3.65 -13.66
N TYR A 110 -21.09 -3.28 -14.45
CA TYR A 110 -19.81 -2.84 -13.88
C TYR A 110 -19.85 -1.37 -13.44
N ASN A 111 -19.78 -1.12 -12.13
CA ASN A 111 -19.77 0.23 -11.59
C ASN A 111 -18.36 0.86 -11.67
N PHE A 112 -18.09 1.57 -12.77
CA PHE A 112 -16.82 2.28 -12.96
C PHE A 112 -16.57 3.38 -11.91
N LEU A 113 -17.59 4.16 -11.56
CA LEU A 113 -17.47 5.26 -10.60
C LEU A 113 -17.01 4.77 -9.23
N GLU A 114 -17.69 3.74 -8.72
CA GLU A 114 -17.34 3.12 -7.45
C GLU A 114 -15.95 2.48 -7.51
N SER A 115 -15.60 1.87 -8.65
CA SER A 115 -14.27 1.26 -8.84
C SER A 115 -13.13 2.28 -8.82
N PHE A 116 -13.39 3.49 -9.32
CA PHE A 116 -12.43 4.61 -9.42
C PHE A 116 -12.52 5.63 -8.29
N ARG A 117 -13.27 5.33 -7.22
CA ARG A 117 -13.38 6.21 -6.05
C ARG A 117 -12.02 6.54 -5.44
N ARG A 118 -11.66 7.83 -5.52
CA ARG A 118 -10.35 8.34 -5.08
C ARG A 118 -10.13 8.14 -3.60
N ASP A 119 -11.13 8.40 -2.75
CA ASP A 119 -11.05 8.22 -1.30
C ASP A 119 -10.61 6.80 -0.92
N LYS A 120 -11.23 5.78 -1.54
CA LYS A 120 -10.89 4.38 -1.31
C LYS A 120 -9.51 4.01 -1.85
N ILE A 121 -9.13 4.52 -3.02
CA ILE A 121 -7.82 4.23 -3.62
C ILE A 121 -6.71 4.87 -2.78
N GLU A 122 -6.85 6.14 -2.42
CA GLU A 122 -5.89 6.88 -1.61
C GLU A 122 -5.69 6.25 -0.24
N GLU A 123 -6.75 5.78 0.42
CA GLU A 123 -6.64 5.06 1.70
C GLU A 123 -5.73 3.82 1.56
N ARG A 124 -5.86 3.08 0.45
CA ARG A 124 -5.05 1.89 0.17
C ARG A 124 -3.60 2.27 -0.15
N LEU A 125 -3.41 3.30 -0.97
CA LEU A 125 -2.08 3.79 -1.30
C LEU A 125 -1.32 4.29 -0.08
N ARG A 126 -1.99 5.00 0.85
CA ARG A 126 -1.39 5.41 2.12
C ARG A 126 -0.92 4.22 2.95
N LYS A 127 -1.74 3.17 3.06
CA LYS A 127 -1.35 1.92 3.75
C LYS A 127 -0.12 1.28 3.10
N ILE A 128 -0.09 1.22 1.76
CA ILE A 128 1.07 0.69 1.02
C ILE A 128 2.32 1.53 1.31
N LEU A 129 2.22 2.86 1.23
CA LEU A 129 3.34 3.75 1.50
C LEU A 129 3.86 3.63 2.94
N TRP A 130 2.99 3.40 3.92
CA TRP A 130 3.37 3.27 5.33
C TRP A 130 4.03 1.93 5.68
N HIS A 131 3.55 0.84 5.10
CA HIS A 131 3.96 -0.52 5.49
C HIS A 131 4.99 -1.15 4.53
N VAL A 132 4.94 -0.83 3.24
CA VAL A 132 5.87 -1.42 2.25
C VAL A 132 7.15 -0.58 2.19
N ILE A 133 8.30 -1.23 2.35
CA ILE A 133 9.61 -0.58 2.32
C ILE A 133 10.04 -0.38 0.86
N PRO A 134 10.42 0.85 0.46
CA PRO A 134 10.89 1.10 -0.89
C PRO A 134 12.25 0.44 -1.15
N THR A 135 12.47 0.00 -2.39
CA THR A 135 13.77 -0.57 -2.82
C THR A 135 14.74 0.47 -3.38
N LYS A 136 14.29 1.72 -3.59
CA LYS A 136 15.09 2.88 -4.03
C LYS A 136 14.88 4.05 -3.06
N LYS A 137 15.74 5.08 -3.14
CA LYS A 137 15.68 6.28 -2.28
C LYS A 137 14.23 6.75 -2.09
N ASN A 138 13.85 6.79 -0.82
CA ASN A 138 12.51 6.80 -0.29
C ASN A 138 11.77 8.10 -0.60
N PHE A 139 10.50 8.11 -1.03
CA PHE A 139 9.74 9.37 -1.11
C PHE A 139 9.08 9.75 0.23
N ARG A 140 9.07 8.86 1.23
CA ARG A 140 8.49 9.14 2.55
C ARG A 140 9.08 10.42 3.18
N TYR A 141 10.32 10.81 2.86
CA TYR A 141 10.89 12.05 3.39
C TYR A 141 10.09 13.30 2.98
N MET A 142 9.44 13.32 1.80
CA MET A 142 8.61 14.46 1.38
C MET A 142 7.24 14.47 2.09
N LEU A 143 6.75 13.31 2.52
CA LEU A 143 5.46 13.18 3.23
C LEU A 143 5.59 13.29 4.76
N ILE A 144 6.75 12.94 5.34
CA ILE A 144 6.92 12.68 6.77
C ILE A 144 8.14 13.40 7.38
N GLY A 145 9.06 13.94 6.56
CA GLY A 145 10.19 14.74 7.03
C GLY A 145 11.39 13.97 7.60
N GLU A 146 11.31 12.64 7.74
CA GLU A 146 12.41 11.82 8.28
C GLU A 146 13.17 11.02 7.20
N LYS A 147 14.51 11.03 7.29
CA LYS A 147 15.43 10.28 6.43
C LYS A 147 15.72 8.89 7.02
N ASN A 148 14.76 7.97 6.99
CA ASN A 148 15.02 6.58 7.36
C ASN A 148 14.57 5.63 6.24
N ASP A 149 15.55 4.94 5.65
CA ASP A 149 15.37 4.09 4.47
C ASP A 149 15.25 2.58 4.80
N SER A 150 15.38 2.19 6.08
CA SER A 150 15.62 0.78 6.46
C SER A 150 14.42 0.00 7.00
N GLU A 151 13.37 0.63 7.52
CA GLU A 151 12.20 -0.06 8.10
C GLU A 151 10.87 0.60 7.70
N SER A 152 9.74 -0.08 7.90
CA SER A 152 8.44 0.55 7.65
C SER A 152 8.18 1.69 8.63
N PHE A 153 7.40 2.67 8.22
CA PHE A 153 7.07 3.80 9.09
C PHE A 153 6.30 3.32 10.33
N PHE A 154 5.43 2.32 10.17
CA PHE A 154 4.72 1.72 11.30
C PHE A 154 5.70 1.18 12.33
N TYR A 155 6.70 0.42 11.90
CA TYR A 155 7.70 -0.14 12.80
C TYR A 155 8.44 0.98 13.58
N PHE A 156 8.88 2.04 12.90
CA PHE A 156 9.49 3.21 13.57
C PHE A 156 8.55 3.90 14.57
N SER A 157 7.33 4.21 14.16
CA SER A 157 6.34 4.87 15.04
C SER A 157 5.93 3.98 16.23
N GLY A 158 5.92 2.67 16.04
CA GLY A 158 5.50 1.68 17.01
C GLY A 158 6.55 1.36 18.07
N ILE A 159 7.86 1.54 17.79
CA ILE A 159 8.92 1.41 18.79
C ILE A 159 8.67 2.34 19.98
N ASN A 160 8.08 3.51 19.75
CA ASN A 160 7.80 4.50 20.79
C ASN A 160 6.53 4.19 21.59
N ASP A 161 5.70 3.22 21.18
CA ASP A 161 4.45 2.85 21.84
C ASP A 161 4.60 1.62 22.75
N LEU A 162 5.38 1.79 23.82
CA LEU A 162 5.57 0.78 24.88
C LEU A 162 4.27 0.41 25.60
N LYS A 163 3.25 1.28 25.56
CA LYS A 163 1.98 1.08 26.23
C LYS A 163 1.19 -0.05 25.56
N THR A 164 1.10 -0.02 24.24
CA THR A 164 0.41 -1.08 23.48
C THR A 164 1.15 -2.42 23.58
N TYR A 165 2.48 -2.40 23.55
CA TYR A 165 3.31 -3.59 23.79
C TYR A 165 3.04 -4.21 25.18
N SER A 166 3.06 -3.38 26.22
CA SER A 166 2.77 -3.80 27.60
C SER A 166 1.37 -4.42 27.74
N LYS A 167 0.35 -3.76 27.18
CA LYS A 167 -1.02 -4.30 27.13
C LYS A 167 -1.09 -5.64 26.40
N PHE A 168 -0.36 -5.80 25.31
CA PHE A 168 -0.30 -7.06 24.56
C PHE A 168 0.30 -8.20 25.39
N LEU A 169 1.35 -7.91 26.15
CA LEU A 169 1.96 -8.84 27.10
C LEU A 169 1.10 -9.09 28.35
N GLY A 170 0.10 -8.25 28.60
CA GLY A 170 -0.75 -8.32 29.79
C GLY A 170 -0.09 -7.74 31.04
N THR A 171 0.83 -6.78 30.89
CA THR A 171 1.44 -6.04 32.00
C THR A 171 0.63 -4.78 32.34
N SER A 172 0.58 -4.42 33.63
CA SER A 172 -0.17 -3.25 34.13
C SER A 172 0.54 -1.93 33.82
N GLU A 173 -0.24 -0.85 33.63
CA GLU A 173 0.28 0.48 33.25
C GLU A 173 1.26 1.07 34.28
N GLU A 174 1.14 0.68 35.56
CA GLU A 174 2.03 1.12 36.65
C GLU A 174 3.49 0.70 36.47
N ASN A 175 3.77 -0.30 35.64
CA ASN A 175 5.12 -0.80 35.38
C ASN A 175 5.80 -0.15 34.16
N ILE A 176 5.06 0.65 33.37
CA ILE A 176 5.56 1.25 32.12
C ILE A 176 6.66 2.29 32.40
N GLY A 177 6.50 3.08 33.47
CA GLY A 177 7.47 4.12 33.86
C GLY A 177 8.78 3.58 34.47
N LYS A 178 8.89 2.26 34.66
CA LYS A 178 10.06 1.58 35.26
C LYS A 178 10.85 0.73 34.26
N LEU A 179 10.49 0.76 32.97
CA LEU A 179 11.28 0.17 31.89
C LEU A 179 12.56 1.00 31.66
N GLN A 180 13.48 0.94 32.62
CA GLN A 180 14.89 1.25 32.40
C GLN A 180 15.48 0.20 31.45
N PRO A 181 16.68 0.42 30.85
CA PRO A 181 17.29 -0.56 29.96
C PRO A 181 17.30 -1.91 30.67
N LEU A 182 16.50 -2.86 30.19
CA LEU A 182 16.23 -4.08 30.94
C LEU A 182 17.54 -4.86 31.10
N ASP A 183 17.90 -5.14 32.34
CA ASP A 183 18.96 -6.09 32.68
C ASP A 183 18.66 -7.45 32.00
N GLY A 184 19.70 -8.22 31.68
CA GLY A 184 19.58 -9.43 30.85
C GLY A 184 18.54 -10.46 31.31
N GLU A 185 18.32 -10.61 32.62
CA GLU A 185 17.31 -11.53 33.17
C GLU A 185 15.86 -11.06 32.97
N LEU A 186 15.63 -9.74 32.96
CA LEU A 186 14.30 -9.16 32.72
C LEU A 186 13.91 -9.29 31.23
N MET A 187 14.89 -9.20 30.32
CA MET A 187 14.70 -9.44 28.89
C MET A 187 14.24 -10.89 28.58
N ASP A 188 14.77 -11.87 29.30
CA ASP A 188 14.40 -13.27 29.13
C ASP A 188 12.96 -13.54 29.59
N GLY A 189 12.54 -12.92 30.70
CA GLY A 189 11.16 -13.01 31.20
C GLY A 189 10.13 -12.45 30.22
N GLU A 190 10.41 -11.32 29.58
CA GLU A 190 9.54 -10.72 28.56
C GLU A 190 9.52 -11.55 27.28
N LEU A 191 10.66 -12.06 26.83
CA LEU A 191 10.73 -12.95 25.68
C LEU A 191 9.90 -14.22 25.90
N ILE A 192 9.93 -14.80 27.10
CA ILE A 192 9.11 -15.96 27.46
C ILE A 192 7.62 -15.59 27.41
N ARG A 193 7.21 -14.45 27.97
CA ARG A 193 5.81 -13.98 27.94
C ARG A 193 5.33 -13.72 26.51
N LEU A 194 6.14 -13.05 25.70
CA LEU A 194 5.87 -12.80 24.30
C LEU A 194 5.71 -14.12 23.53
N THR A 195 6.64 -15.05 23.75
CA THR A 195 6.60 -16.38 23.13
C THR A 195 5.33 -17.12 23.48
N LYS A 196 4.96 -17.18 24.76
CA LYS A 196 3.69 -17.77 25.19
C LYS A 196 2.49 -17.08 24.54
N LYS A 197 2.47 -15.74 24.47
CA LYS A 197 1.36 -14.99 23.87
C LYS A 197 1.23 -15.23 22.37
N LEU A 198 2.33 -15.21 21.63
CA LEU A 198 2.34 -15.47 20.19
C LEU A 198 1.99 -16.94 19.88
N CYS A 199 2.51 -17.89 20.65
CA CYS A 199 2.12 -19.30 20.56
C CYS A 199 0.62 -19.50 20.83
N SER A 200 0.04 -18.81 21.82
CA SER A 200 -1.41 -18.86 22.08
C SER A 200 -2.24 -18.37 20.90
N LYS A 201 -1.68 -17.46 20.08
CA LYS A 201 -2.24 -16.97 18.83
C LYS A 201 -1.84 -17.82 17.60
N LYS A 202 -1.22 -18.99 17.81
CA LYS A 202 -0.70 -19.91 16.77
C LYS A 202 0.31 -19.28 15.82
N ILE A 203 1.10 -18.31 16.30
CA ILE A 203 2.13 -17.63 15.51
C ILE A 203 3.48 -18.30 15.77
N ASN A 204 4.22 -18.56 14.69
CA ASN A 204 5.58 -19.05 14.79
C ASN A 204 6.58 -17.88 14.71
N ILE A 205 7.21 -17.55 15.83
CA ILE A 205 8.13 -16.42 15.95
C ILE A 205 9.31 -16.54 15.00
N SER A 206 9.88 -17.75 14.83
CA SER A 206 11.03 -17.95 13.95
C SER A 206 10.72 -17.75 12.47
N LYS A 207 9.44 -17.64 12.10
CA LYS A 207 8.99 -17.35 10.74
C LYS A 207 8.58 -15.90 10.51
N LEU A 208 8.53 -15.07 11.55
CA LEU A 208 8.04 -13.69 11.41
C LEU A 208 8.88 -12.87 10.45
N ASP A 209 10.21 -12.95 10.56
CA ASP A 209 11.12 -12.19 9.69
C ASP A 209 11.12 -12.71 8.24
N SER A 210 11.13 -14.03 8.06
CA SER A 210 11.06 -14.62 6.70
C SER A 210 9.71 -14.35 6.03
N GLU A 211 8.60 -14.40 6.77
CA GLU A 211 7.28 -13.96 6.29
C GLU A 211 7.32 -12.47 5.92
N HIS A 212 7.93 -11.64 6.76
CA HIS A 212 8.04 -10.21 6.53
C HIS A 212 8.78 -9.92 5.22
N GLU A 213 9.98 -10.48 5.04
CA GLU A 213 10.78 -10.34 3.83
C GLU A 213 10.02 -10.79 2.57
N GLN A 214 9.32 -11.93 2.67
CA GLN A 214 8.50 -12.43 1.56
C GLN A 214 7.38 -11.45 1.21
N LEU A 215 6.64 -10.95 2.21
CA LEU A 215 5.55 -9.99 2.00
C LEU A 215 6.07 -8.67 1.42
N GLN A 216 7.20 -8.16 1.91
CA GLN A 216 7.84 -6.96 1.36
C GLN A 216 8.22 -7.16 -0.11
N LYS A 217 8.83 -8.29 -0.45
CA LYS A 217 9.22 -8.61 -1.83
C LYS A 217 8.02 -8.70 -2.76
N GLU A 218 6.95 -9.36 -2.34
CA GLU A 218 5.72 -9.49 -3.13
C GLU A 218 4.99 -8.15 -3.31
N LEU A 219 5.08 -7.24 -2.34
CA LEU A 219 4.40 -5.95 -2.35
C LEU A 219 5.23 -4.79 -2.89
N ALA A 220 6.53 -5.00 -3.14
CA ALA A 220 7.47 -3.96 -3.55
C ALA A 220 7.01 -3.19 -4.80
N GLU A 221 6.41 -3.87 -5.78
CA GLU A 221 5.91 -3.20 -6.99
C GLU A 221 4.80 -2.19 -6.70
N TYR A 222 3.99 -2.44 -5.67
CA TYR A 222 2.86 -1.60 -5.31
C TYR A 222 3.29 -0.30 -4.63
N TYR A 223 4.47 -0.27 -4.01
CA TYR A 223 5.08 0.99 -3.57
C TYR A 223 5.33 1.90 -4.77
N PHE A 224 5.91 1.40 -5.86
CA PHE A 224 6.13 2.19 -7.08
C PHE A 224 4.83 2.65 -7.74
N ILE A 225 3.78 1.84 -7.66
CA ILE A 225 2.45 2.24 -8.13
C ILE A 225 1.88 3.38 -7.28
N ALA A 226 2.05 3.32 -5.95
CA ALA A 226 1.65 4.41 -5.05
C ALA A 226 2.46 5.68 -5.31
N GLU A 227 3.77 5.56 -5.49
CA GLU A 227 4.67 6.66 -5.84
C GLU A 227 4.27 7.31 -7.17
N PHE A 228 3.99 6.50 -8.19
CA PHE A 228 3.53 6.97 -9.50
C PHE A 228 2.20 7.73 -9.42
N TYR A 229 1.28 7.33 -8.54
CA TYR A 229 0.03 8.06 -8.34
C TYR A 229 0.27 9.49 -7.85
N TYR A 230 1.12 9.67 -6.83
CA TYR A 230 1.33 10.98 -6.21
C TYR A 230 2.32 11.87 -6.97
N LEU A 231 3.28 11.29 -7.70
CA LEU A 231 4.45 12.02 -8.24
C LEU A 231 4.71 11.79 -9.72
N GLY A 232 3.99 10.84 -10.30
CA GLY A 232 4.06 10.56 -11.72
C GLY A 232 3.92 11.84 -12.52
#